data_AF-A0A948BVA8-F1
#
_entry.id   AF-A0A948BVA8-F1
#
_cell.length_a   1.000
_cell.length_b   1.000
_cell.length_c   1.000
_cell.angle_alpha   90.00
_cell.angle_beta   90.00
_cell.angle_gamma   90.00
#
_symmetry.space_group_name_H-M   'P 1'
#
loop_
_entity.id
_entity.type
_entity.pdbx_description
1 polymer ?
#
loop_
_entity_poly.entity_id
_entity_poly.type
_entity_poly.pdbx_seq_one_letter_code
_entity_poly.pdbx_strand_id
1 'polypeptide(L)'
;MSSRSSQETSEVYGDPAIHPQPESYRGHVNPIGIRSCYDEGKRCSETLFSDYHRQHKLRIKAARIFNTYGPKMHPDDGRVASNFIVQALKNAPITIYGDGSQSRSFCFVDDLIEVFVRLMDSEDSFIGPVNTGNPDELTILELAKKILELTGSKSEIVFNPLPSDDPTQRQPDISLARKKLGWETKIRLRT
;
A
#
# COMPACT_ATOMS: atom_id res chain seq x y z
N MET A 1 9.63 -24.80 11.16
CA MET A 1 9.94 -24.87 9.71
C MET A 1 9.92 -23.45 9.17
N SER A 2 11.04 -22.94 8.63
CA SER A 2 11.17 -21.55 8.18
C SER A 2 10.55 -21.39 6.79
N SER A 3 9.31 -20.93 6.74
CA SER A 3 8.66 -20.42 5.54
C SER A 3 9.16 -18.99 5.29
N ARG A 4 9.73 -18.72 4.12
CA ARG A 4 10.26 -17.39 3.75
C ARG A 4 9.17 -16.60 3.01
N SER A 5 8.68 -15.53 3.62
CA SER A 5 7.75 -14.58 3.01
C SER A 5 8.51 -13.44 2.34
N SER A 6 8.21 -13.09 1.09
CA SER A 6 8.65 -11.82 0.51
C SER A 6 7.57 -10.75 0.70
N GLN A 7 8.00 -9.57 1.15
CA GLN A 7 7.14 -8.39 1.26
C GLN A 7 7.28 -7.57 -0.01
N GLU A 8 6.31 -7.71 -0.92
CA GLU A 8 6.22 -6.93 -2.15
C GLU A 8 5.30 -5.74 -1.94
N THR A 9 5.39 -4.73 -2.79
CA THR A 9 4.65 -3.47 -2.65
C THR A 9 3.78 -3.25 -3.89
N SER A 10 2.70 -2.47 -3.76
CA SER A 10 1.88 -2.04 -4.90
C SER A 10 2.65 -1.25 -5.95
N GLU A 11 3.88 -0.78 -5.65
CA GLU A 11 4.77 -0.15 -6.64
C GLU A 11 5.13 -1.07 -7.82
N VAL A 12 5.01 -2.39 -7.69
CA VAL A 12 5.19 -3.31 -8.84
C VAL A 12 4.21 -3.02 -9.98
N TYR A 13 3.09 -2.34 -9.68
CA TYR A 13 2.13 -1.86 -10.66
C TYR A 13 2.49 -0.51 -11.30
N GLY A 14 3.38 0.27 -10.72
CA GLY A 14 3.86 1.56 -11.23
C GLY A 14 2.78 2.63 -11.29
N ASP A 15 2.59 3.21 -12.49
CA ASP A 15 1.52 4.14 -12.85
C ASP A 15 0.43 3.39 -13.64
N PRO A 16 -0.54 2.77 -12.95
CA PRO A 16 -1.42 1.78 -13.54
C PRO A 16 -2.42 2.41 -14.52
N ALA A 17 -2.55 1.78 -15.69
CA ALA A 17 -3.56 2.16 -16.69
C ALA A 17 -4.97 1.59 -16.40
N ILE A 18 -5.12 0.81 -15.32
CA ILE A 18 -6.37 0.15 -14.94
C ILE A 18 -6.67 0.35 -13.45
N HIS A 19 -7.96 0.37 -13.11
CA HIS A 19 -8.46 0.60 -11.75
C HIS A 19 -9.72 -0.22 -11.48
N PRO A 20 -9.80 -1.02 -10.38
CA PRO A 20 -8.73 -1.32 -9.42
C PRO A 20 -7.60 -2.15 -10.05
N GLN A 21 -6.52 -2.40 -9.30
CA GLN A 21 -5.38 -3.20 -9.76
C GLN A 21 -5.51 -4.67 -9.33
N PRO A 22 -5.82 -5.62 -10.24
CA PRO A 22 -5.79 -7.05 -9.96
C PRO A 22 -4.37 -7.63 -9.99
N GLU A 23 -4.16 -8.82 -9.43
CA GLU A 23 -2.88 -9.53 -9.44
C GLU A 23 -2.39 -9.88 -10.85
N SER A 24 -3.32 -10.05 -11.81
CA SER A 24 -3.02 -10.35 -13.21
C SER A 24 -2.41 -9.18 -13.98
N TYR A 25 -2.50 -7.95 -13.45
CA TYR A 25 -1.92 -6.78 -14.09
C TYR A 25 -0.40 -6.80 -14.02
N ARG A 26 0.25 -6.53 -15.16
CA ARG A 26 1.72 -6.58 -15.27
C ARG A 26 2.43 -5.32 -14.75
N GLY A 27 1.68 -4.25 -14.49
CA GLY A 27 2.24 -2.95 -14.12
C GLY A 27 2.72 -2.14 -15.32
N HIS A 28 2.84 -0.84 -15.10
CA HIS A 28 3.39 0.15 -16.03
C HIS A 28 4.45 0.96 -15.28
N VAL A 29 5.69 0.47 -15.32
CA VAL A 29 6.82 0.94 -14.52
C VAL A 29 7.91 1.46 -15.46
N ASN A 30 8.52 2.59 -15.12
CA ASN A 30 9.68 3.11 -15.83
C ASN A 30 10.97 2.47 -15.27
N PRO A 31 11.69 1.63 -16.05
CA PRO A 31 12.83 0.87 -15.54
C PRO A 31 14.09 1.72 -15.29
N ILE A 32 14.12 2.98 -15.75
CA ILE A 32 15.28 3.88 -15.61
C ILE A 32 14.94 5.19 -14.88
N GLY A 33 13.72 5.32 -14.35
CA GLY A 33 13.31 6.49 -13.58
C GLY A 33 13.98 6.55 -12.20
N ILE A 34 13.87 7.70 -11.51
CA ILE A 34 14.48 7.89 -10.18
C ILE A 34 14.00 6.88 -9.12
N ARG A 35 12.80 6.31 -9.32
CA ARG A 35 12.19 5.30 -8.44
C ARG A 35 12.53 3.85 -8.84
N SER A 36 13.18 3.64 -9.98
CA SER A 36 13.35 2.30 -10.57
C SER A 36 14.13 1.35 -9.67
N CYS A 37 15.08 1.85 -8.88
CA CYS A 37 15.85 1.03 -7.95
C CYS A 37 14.96 0.28 -6.95
N TYR A 38 13.85 0.90 -6.52
CA TYR A 38 12.88 0.28 -5.63
C TYR A 38 11.87 -0.56 -6.41
N ASP A 39 11.26 0.02 -7.45
CA ASP A 39 10.16 -0.61 -8.19
C ASP A 39 10.63 -1.88 -8.93
N GLU A 40 11.73 -1.80 -9.67
CA GLU A 40 12.33 -2.95 -10.35
C GLU A 40 12.99 -3.92 -9.37
N GLY A 41 13.53 -3.43 -8.25
CA GLY A 41 14.06 -4.29 -7.19
C GLY A 41 13.00 -5.25 -6.64
N LYS A 42 11.77 -4.76 -6.46
CA LYS A 42 10.62 -5.55 -5.99
C LYS A 42 10.10 -6.50 -7.08
N ARG A 43 9.97 -6.02 -8.32
CA ARG A 43 9.60 -6.88 -9.47
C ARG A 43 10.60 -8.03 -9.71
N CYS A 44 11.89 -7.73 -9.58
CA CYS A 44 12.96 -8.72 -9.66
C CYS A 44 12.85 -9.75 -8.52
N SER A 45 12.51 -9.30 -7.31
CA SER A 45 12.28 -10.19 -6.16
C SER A 45 11.15 -11.19 -6.44
N GLU A 46 9.98 -10.74 -6.93
CA GLU A 46 8.88 -11.66 -7.32
C GLU A 46 9.33 -12.72 -8.33
N THR A 47 10.17 -12.32 -9.28
CA THR A 47 10.73 -13.21 -10.31
C THR A 47 11.63 -14.27 -9.67
N LEU A 48 12.54 -13.86 -8.77
CA LEU A 48 13.43 -14.77 -8.06
C LEU A 48 12.65 -15.81 -7.25
N PHE A 49 11.66 -15.39 -6.47
CA PHE A 49 10.85 -16.32 -5.68
C PHE A 49 10.11 -17.33 -6.58
N SER A 50 9.47 -16.83 -7.65
CA SER A 50 8.75 -17.67 -8.62
C SER A 50 9.66 -18.70 -9.29
N ASP A 51 10.90 -18.31 -9.63
CA ASP A 51 11.88 -19.19 -10.26
C ASP A 51 12.40 -20.26 -9.30
N TYR A 52 12.69 -19.90 -8.06
CA TYR A 52 13.08 -20.86 -7.03
C TYR A 52 11.97 -21.86 -6.71
N HIS A 53 10.71 -21.43 -6.72
CA HIS A 53 9.59 -22.36 -6.62
C HIS A 53 9.53 -23.30 -7.83
N ARG A 54 9.68 -22.79 -9.06
CA ARG A 54 9.60 -23.61 -10.28
C ARG A 54 10.72 -24.66 -10.34
N GLN A 55 11.95 -24.25 -10.05
CA GLN A 55 13.17 -25.06 -10.19
C GLN A 55 13.44 -25.96 -8.97
N HIS A 56 13.24 -25.44 -7.76
CA HIS A 56 13.64 -26.13 -6.52
C HIS A 56 12.46 -26.53 -5.64
N LYS A 57 11.23 -26.25 -6.06
CA LYS A 57 9.99 -26.53 -5.28
C LYS A 57 10.04 -25.92 -3.89
N LEU A 58 10.73 -24.79 -3.73
CA LEU A 58 10.70 -24.04 -2.47
C LEU A 58 9.28 -23.59 -2.17
N ARG A 59 8.90 -23.68 -0.89
CA ARG A 59 7.65 -23.13 -0.41
C ARG A 59 7.80 -21.62 -0.28
N ILE A 60 7.04 -20.89 -1.08
CA ILE A 60 7.06 -19.44 -1.14
C ILE A 60 5.66 -18.90 -0.88
N LYS A 61 5.60 -17.67 -0.39
CA LYS A 61 4.37 -16.87 -0.26
C LYS A 61 4.69 -15.43 -0.68
N ALA A 62 3.96 -14.93 -1.66
CA ALA A 62 4.11 -13.57 -2.16
C ALA A 62 2.85 -12.73 -1.86
N ALA A 63 3.04 -11.58 -1.20
CA ALA A 63 1.98 -10.61 -0.93
C ALA A 63 2.38 -9.24 -1.47
N ARG A 64 1.47 -8.58 -2.20
CA ARG A 64 1.60 -7.21 -2.70
C ARG A 64 0.91 -6.26 -1.75
N ILE A 65 1.70 -5.52 -0.98
CA ILE A 65 1.27 -4.64 0.10
C ILE A 65 0.91 -3.28 -0.48
N PHE A 66 -0.35 -2.88 -0.30
CA PHE A 66 -0.81 -1.52 -0.56
C PHE A 66 -0.57 -0.63 0.66
N ASN A 67 -0.78 0.66 0.49
CA ASN A 67 -0.54 1.69 1.51
C ASN A 67 -1.07 1.27 2.87
N THR A 68 -0.14 1.10 3.82
CA THR A 68 -0.41 0.64 5.17
C THR A 68 0.01 1.70 6.19
N TYR A 69 -0.79 1.88 7.23
CA TYR A 69 -0.53 2.80 8.33
C TYR A 69 -0.72 2.14 9.70
N GLY A 70 -0.10 2.70 10.74
CA GLY A 70 -0.24 2.21 12.10
C GLY A 70 0.82 2.77 13.07
N PRO A 71 0.79 2.35 14.33
CA PRO A 71 1.80 2.73 15.32
C PRO A 71 3.22 2.38 14.86
N LYS A 72 4.21 3.17 15.30
CA LYS A 72 5.65 2.99 14.99
C LYS A 72 6.05 3.21 13.53
N MET A 73 5.20 3.83 12.71
CA MET A 73 5.63 4.37 11.42
C MET A 73 6.76 5.40 11.62
N HIS A 74 7.72 5.42 10.70
CA HIS A 74 8.79 6.40 10.73
C HIS A 74 8.18 7.80 10.44
N PRO A 75 8.43 8.82 11.28
CA PRO A 75 7.85 10.14 11.11
C PRO A 75 8.17 10.77 9.74
N ASP A 76 9.37 10.50 9.22
CA ASP A 76 9.86 11.02 7.94
C ASP A 76 9.81 9.96 6.81
N ASP A 77 8.85 9.04 6.83
CA ASP A 77 8.72 8.04 5.74
C ASP A 77 8.23 8.61 4.40
N GLY A 78 7.92 9.91 4.34
CA GLY A 78 7.49 10.63 3.15
C GLY A 78 6.05 10.33 2.71
N ARG A 79 5.29 9.50 3.44
CA ARG A 79 3.90 9.17 3.11
C ARG A 79 2.95 10.27 3.57
N VAL A 80 1.80 10.37 2.90
CA VAL A 80 0.84 11.46 3.16
C VAL A 80 0.26 11.42 4.58
N ALA A 81 -0.07 10.23 5.10
CA ALA A 81 -0.69 10.08 6.42
C ALA A 81 0.28 10.46 7.55
N SER A 82 1.52 10.00 7.50
CA SER A 82 2.58 10.34 8.46
C SER A 82 2.93 11.83 8.41
N ASN A 83 3.11 12.39 7.21
CA ASN A 83 3.36 13.83 7.05
C ASN A 83 2.26 14.68 7.68
N PHE A 84 0.99 14.34 7.42
CA PHE A 84 -0.14 15.07 7.98
C PHE A 84 -0.23 14.93 9.51
N ILE A 85 -0.01 13.72 10.04
CA ILE A 85 0.04 13.48 11.50
C ILE A 85 1.14 14.34 12.13
N VAL A 86 2.35 14.35 11.56
CA VAL A 86 3.48 15.13 12.07
C VAL A 86 3.20 16.63 11.98
N GLN A 87 2.64 17.11 10.86
CA GLN A 87 2.26 18.52 10.68
C GLN A 87 1.21 18.94 11.70
N ALA A 88 0.15 18.16 11.87
CA ALA A 88 -0.92 18.43 12.83
C ALA A 88 -0.40 18.46 14.28
N LEU A 89 0.41 17.48 14.67
CA LEU A 89 1.00 17.42 16.02
C LEU A 89 1.97 18.58 16.29
N LYS A 90 2.63 19.11 15.26
CA LYS A 90 3.51 20.28 15.36
C LYS A 90 2.76 21.62 15.20
N ASN A 91 1.44 21.60 14.99
CA ASN A 91 0.65 22.77 14.56
C ASN A 91 1.24 23.49 13.32
N ALA A 92 1.90 22.74 12.44
CA ALA A 92 2.40 23.25 11.16
C ALA A 92 1.29 23.12 10.09
N PRO A 93 1.27 23.97 9.05
CA PRO A 93 0.30 23.86 7.97
C PRO A 93 0.29 22.45 7.35
N ILE A 94 -0.91 21.92 7.10
CA ILE A 94 -1.09 20.65 6.38
C ILE A 94 -1.06 20.94 4.88
N THR A 95 -0.03 20.46 4.20
CA THR A 95 0.18 20.73 2.77
C THR A 95 -0.48 19.68 1.91
N ILE A 96 -1.52 20.05 1.17
CA ILE A 96 -2.15 19.23 0.14
C ILE A 96 -1.63 19.70 -1.23
N TYR A 97 -1.12 18.78 -2.03
CA TYR A 97 -0.80 19.07 -3.43
C TYR A 97 -2.02 18.78 -4.31
N GLY A 98 -2.40 19.72 -5.18
CA GLY A 98 -3.65 19.69 -5.94
C GLY A 98 -4.83 20.26 -5.17
N ASP A 99 -6.04 19.80 -5.48
CA ASP A 99 -7.28 20.21 -4.83
C ASP A 99 -7.70 19.28 -3.68
N GLY A 100 -6.96 18.20 -3.46
CA GLY A 100 -7.24 17.20 -2.42
C GLY A 100 -8.29 16.15 -2.82
N SER A 101 -8.80 16.18 -4.06
CA SER A 101 -9.78 15.22 -4.59
C SER A 101 -9.18 13.86 -4.91
N GLN A 102 -7.86 13.78 -5.05
CA GLN A 102 -7.16 12.54 -5.30
C GLN A 102 -7.38 11.57 -4.14
N SER A 103 -7.63 10.31 -4.47
CA SER A 103 -7.99 9.28 -3.51
C SER A 103 -6.83 8.32 -3.25
N ARG A 104 -6.79 7.77 -2.04
CA ARG A 104 -5.82 6.75 -1.63
C ARG A 104 -6.52 5.71 -0.76
N SER A 105 -6.10 4.46 -0.92
CA SER A 105 -6.42 3.37 0.00
C SER A 105 -5.48 3.39 1.21
N PHE A 106 -6.00 3.08 2.40
CA PHE A 106 -5.19 2.97 3.62
C PHE A 106 -5.61 1.72 4.42
N CYS A 107 -4.68 0.77 4.53
CA CYS A 107 -4.82 -0.44 5.32
C CYS A 107 -4.23 -0.24 6.71
N PHE A 108 -4.93 -0.61 7.77
CA PHE A 108 -4.36 -0.57 9.11
C PHE A 108 -3.41 -1.77 9.32
N VAL A 109 -2.33 -1.57 10.08
CA VAL A 109 -1.27 -2.57 10.27
C VAL A 109 -1.78 -3.89 10.85
N ASP A 110 -2.78 -3.88 11.73
CA ASP A 110 -3.32 -5.13 12.29
C ASP A 110 -4.03 -5.98 11.23
N ASP A 111 -4.78 -5.34 10.32
CA ASP A 111 -5.41 -6.04 9.19
C ASP A 111 -4.34 -6.63 8.26
N LEU A 112 -3.23 -5.91 8.02
CA LEU A 112 -2.11 -6.41 7.22
C LEU A 112 -1.41 -7.62 7.89
N ILE A 113 -1.21 -7.58 9.20
CA ILE A 113 -0.62 -8.69 9.95
C ILE A 113 -1.53 -9.92 9.87
N GLU A 114 -2.86 -9.74 10.00
CA GLU A 114 -3.82 -10.83 9.90
C GLU A 114 -3.72 -11.56 8.54
N VAL A 115 -3.61 -10.84 7.43
CA VAL A 115 -3.48 -11.49 6.11
C VAL A 115 -2.16 -12.21 5.94
N PHE A 116 -1.07 -11.72 6.51
CA PHE A 116 0.20 -12.44 6.47
C PHE A 116 0.11 -13.76 7.22
N VAL A 117 -0.46 -13.78 8.43
CA VAL A 117 -0.66 -15.02 9.18
C VAL A 117 -1.48 -16.01 8.35
N ARG A 118 -2.61 -15.57 7.78
CA ARG A 118 -3.46 -16.42 6.92
C ARG A 118 -2.76 -16.91 5.67
N LEU A 119 -1.96 -16.06 5.02
CA LEU A 119 -1.21 -16.43 3.82
C LEU A 119 -0.12 -17.46 4.13
N MET A 120 0.56 -17.32 5.27
CA MET A 120 1.57 -18.28 5.72
C MET A 120 0.95 -19.63 6.09
N ASP A 121 -0.24 -19.63 6.69
CA ASP A 121 -1.00 -20.83 7.06
C ASP A 121 -1.79 -21.46 5.89
N SER A 122 -1.85 -20.78 4.75
CA SER A 122 -2.58 -21.30 3.58
C SER A 122 -1.87 -22.50 2.96
N GLU A 123 -2.61 -23.29 2.18
CA GLU A 123 -2.07 -24.46 1.47
C GLU A 123 -0.76 -24.14 0.72
N ASP A 124 0.20 -25.09 0.72
CA ASP A 124 1.49 -24.97 0.03
C ASP A 124 1.33 -24.74 -1.49
N SER A 125 0.19 -25.14 -2.06
CA SER A 125 -0.20 -24.92 -3.46
C SER A 125 -0.48 -23.44 -3.78
N PHE A 126 -0.85 -22.65 -2.78
CA PHE A 126 -1.12 -21.22 -2.92
C PHE A 126 0.15 -20.42 -2.63
N ILE A 127 0.82 -20.00 -3.70
CA ILE A 127 2.11 -19.31 -3.65
C ILE A 127 2.00 -17.78 -3.78
N GLY A 128 0.88 -17.27 -4.28
CA GLY A 128 0.69 -15.86 -4.63
C GLY A 128 1.07 -15.51 -6.09
N PRO A 129 1.21 -14.22 -6.44
CA PRO A 129 1.02 -13.07 -5.56
C PRO A 129 -0.44 -12.89 -5.14
N VAL A 130 -0.66 -12.25 -3.98
CA VAL A 130 -1.98 -11.81 -3.51
C VAL A 130 -1.93 -10.36 -3.09
N ASN A 131 -2.91 -9.57 -3.51
CA ASN A 131 -3.05 -8.18 -3.08
C ASN A 131 -3.51 -8.11 -1.63
N THR A 132 -2.84 -7.27 -0.86
CA THR A 132 -3.18 -7.01 0.55
C THR A 132 -3.30 -5.51 0.76
N GLY A 133 -4.49 -5.05 1.13
CA GLY A 133 -4.78 -3.64 1.34
C GLY A 133 -6.26 -3.40 1.62
N ASN A 134 -6.62 -2.13 1.80
CA ASN A 134 -8.00 -1.72 1.96
C ASN A 134 -8.55 -1.26 0.61
N PRO A 135 -9.64 -1.85 0.07
CA PRO A 135 -10.25 -1.35 -1.17
C PRO A 135 -10.99 -0.03 -0.95
N ASP A 136 -11.32 0.33 0.29
CA ASP A 136 -11.98 1.61 0.58
C ASP A 136 -11.00 2.76 0.34
N GLU A 137 -11.36 3.66 -0.56
CA GLU A 137 -10.59 4.87 -0.84
C GLU A 137 -11.07 6.05 0.01
N LEU A 138 -10.12 6.91 0.39
CA LEU A 138 -10.36 8.17 1.09
C LEU A 138 -9.65 9.29 0.33
N THR A 139 -10.30 10.44 0.16
CA THR A 139 -9.64 11.60 -0.45
C THR A 139 -8.56 12.16 0.47
N ILE A 140 -7.54 12.79 -0.10
CA ILE A 140 -6.48 13.44 0.69
C ILE A 140 -7.06 14.55 1.58
N LEU A 141 -8.07 15.27 1.09
CA LEU A 141 -8.76 16.28 1.89
C LEU A 141 -9.51 15.69 3.09
N GLU A 142 -10.22 14.58 2.91
CA GLU A 142 -10.89 13.89 4.02
C GLU A 142 -9.88 13.34 5.03
N LEU A 143 -8.75 12.81 4.57
CA LEU A 143 -7.67 12.37 5.44
C LEU A 143 -7.14 13.52 6.31
N ALA A 144 -6.84 14.67 5.70
CA ALA A 144 -6.36 15.85 6.42
C ALA A 144 -7.36 16.31 7.49
N LYS A 145 -8.65 16.41 7.14
CA LYS A 145 -9.71 16.80 8.08
C LYS A 145 -9.84 15.82 9.25
N LYS A 146 -9.79 14.51 8.99
CA LYS A 146 -9.84 13.49 10.04
C LYS A 146 -8.65 13.56 10.98
N ILE A 147 -7.45 13.83 10.47
CA ILE A 147 -6.25 13.98 11.30
C ILE A 147 -6.38 15.22 12.20
N LEU A 148 -6.83 16.35 11.66
CA LEU A 148 -7.08 17.56 12.47
C LEU A 148 -8.06 17.29 13.61
N GLU A 149 -9.19 16.63 13.32
CA GLU A 149 -10.19 16.24 14.32
C GLU A 149 -9.60 15.35 15.43
N LEU A 150 -8.89 14.29 15.05
CA LEU A 150 -8.33 13.32 15.99
C LEU A 150 -7.21 13.91 16.87
N THR A 151 -6.44 14.84 16.32
CA THR A 151 -5.33 15.51 17.03
C THR A 151 -5.78 16.74 17.83
N GLY A 152 -6.97 17.28 17.56
CA GLY A 152 -7.40 18.58 18.07
C GLY A 152 -6.52 19.75 17.60
N SER A 153 -5.79 19.58 16.50
CA SER A 153 -4.85 20.58 15.97
C SER A 153 -5.57 21.77 15.34
N LYS A 154 -4.91 22.94 15.39
CA LYS A 154 -5.36 24.18 14.74
C LYS A 154 -4.63 24.46 13.43
N SER A 155 -3.84 23.50 12.94
CA SER A 155 -3.14 23.60 11.66
C SER A 155 -4.11 23.97 10.53
N GLU A 156 -3.73 24.95 9.73
CA GLU A 156 -4.44 25.31 8.50
C GLU A 156 -4.11 24.31 7.39
N ILE A 157 -5.07 24.07 6.49
CA ILE A 157 -4.84 23.28 5.28
C ILE A 157 -4.42 24.24 4.17
N VAL A 158 -3.25 24.01 3.57
CA VAL A 158 -2.71 24.81 2.46
C VAL A 158 -2.60 23.97 1.19
N PHE A 159 -2.90 24.58 0.04
CA PHE A 159 -2.89 23.91 -1.25
C PHE A 159 -1.71 24.36 -2.10
N ASN A 160 -0.97 23.39 -2.67
CA ASN A 160 0.17 23.62 -3.56
C ASN A 160 -0.06 22.93 -4.92
N PRO A 161 0.61 23.34 -6.01
CA PRO A 161 0.51 22.68 -7.31
C PRO A 161 0.95 21.20 -7.27
N LEU A 162 0.28 20.32 -8.03
CA LEU A 162 0.64 18.91 -8.14
C LEU A 162 2.05 18.71 -8.70
N PRO A 163 2.91 17.89 -8.07
CA PRO A 163 4.14 17.41 -8.69
C PRO A 163 3.83 16.55 -9.93
N SER A 164 4.68 16.64 -10.95
CA SER A 164 4.48 16.00 -12.26
C SER A 164 4.45 14.47 -12.25
N ASP A 165 5.02 13.83 -11.22
CA ASP A 165 5.34 12.39 -11.19
C ASP A 165 4.59 11.61 -10.09
N ASP A 166 3.58 12.21 -9.46
CA ASP A 166 2.86 11.56 -8.36
C ASP A 166 1.69 10.71 -8.90
N PRO A 167 1.71 9.37 -8.76
CA PRO A 167 0.70 8.50 -9.34
C PRO A 167 -0.69 8.86 -8.79
N THR A 168 -1.66 9.05 -9.68
CA THR A 168 -2.92 9.69 -9.32
C THR A 168 -3.88 8.76 -8.58
N GLN A 169 -3.83 7.44 -8.81
CA GLN A 169 -4.78 6.51 -8.20
C GLN A 169 -4.25 5.07 -8.05
N ARG A 170 -4.41 4.47 -6.85
CA ARG A 170 -4.16 3.05 -6.61
C ARG A 170 -5.15 2.46 -5.60
N GLN A 171 -5.88 1.44 -6.05
CA GLN A 171 -6.86 0.71 -5.27
C GLN A 171 -6.61 -0.80 -5.45
N PRO A 172 -6.40 -1.54 -4.35
CA PRO A 172 -6.24 -2.98 -4.43
C PRO A 172 -7.55 -3.67 -4.79
N ASP A 173 -7.51 -4.53 -5.81
CA ASP A 173 -8.52 -5.58 -5.89
C ASP A 173 -8.11 -6.71 -4.93
N ILE A 174 -8.87 -6.89 -3.85
CA ILE A 174 -8.64 -7.92 -2.82
C ILE A 174 -9.53 -9.16 -2.99
N SER A 175 -10.14 -9.34 -4.16
CA SER A 175 -11.05 -10.47 -4.43
C SER A 175 -10.35 -11.82 -4.25
N LEU A 176 -9.07 -11.93 -4.62
CA LEU A 176 -8.28 -13.14 -4.43
C LEU A 176 -8.04 -13.43 -2.94
N ALA A 177 -7.70 -12.40 -2.15
CA ALA A 177 -7.49 -12.54 -0.71
C ALA A 177 -8.79 -12.97 0.01
N ARG A 178 -9.93 -12.38 -0.34
CA ARG A 178 -11.24 -12.80 0.17
C ARG A 178 -11.52 -14.27 -0.18
N LYS A 179 -11.31 -14.66 -1.44
CA LYS A 179 -11.63 -16.01 -1.93
C LYS A 179 -10.72 -17.10 -1.36
N LYS A 180 -9.41 -16.84 -1.27
CA LYS A 180 -8.40 -17.86 -0.93
C LYS A 180 -8.03 -17.87 0.55
N LEU A 181 -8.14 -16.73 1.22
CA LEU A 181 -7.72 -16.58 2.62
C LEU A 181 -8.89 -16.24 3.55
N GLY A 182 -10.09 -16.01 3.01
CA GLY A 182 -11.24 -15.52 3.80
C GLY A 182 -10.94 -14.19 4.49
N TRP A 183 -10.02 -13.39 3.94
CA TRP A 183 -9.52 -12.16 4.55
C TRP A 183 -10.15 -10.92 3.91
N GLU A 184 -10.47 -9.96 4.76
CA GLU A 184 -10.94 -8.62 4.41
C GLU A 184 -10.54 -7.65 5.53
N THR A 185 -10.38 -6.37 5.21
CA THR A 185 -10.08 -5.32 6.18
C THR A 185 -11.25 -5.08 7.12
N LYS A 186 -10.99 -5.05 8.43
CA LYS A 186 -12.01 -4.81 9.46
C LYS A 186 -11.92 -3.40 10.02
N ILE A 187 -10.73 -2.82 10.02
CA ILE A 187 -10.48 -1.52 10.65
C ILE A 187 -10.63 -0.44 9.59
N ARG A 188 -11.78 0.22 9.60
CA ARG A 188 -12.01 1.43 8.82
C ARG A 188 -11.36 2.62 9.52
N LEU A 189 -10.80 3.55 8.74
CA LEU A 189 -10.52 4.91 9.23
C LEU A 189 -11.86 5.47 9.72
N ARG A 190 -12.02 5.56 11.06
CA ARG A 190 -13.29 5.89 11.73
C ARG A 190 -14.03 7.00 10.97
N THR A 191 -15.25 6.72 10.56
CA THR A 191 -16.13 7.69 9.90
C THR A 191 -16.53 8.77 10.87
#